data_AF-A0A661JRP2-F1
#
_entry.id   AF-A0A661JRP2-F1
#
_cell.length_a   1.000
_cell.length_b   1.000
_cell.length_c   1.000
_cell.angle_alpha   90.00
_cell.angle_beta   90.00
_cell.angle_gamma   90.00
#
_symmetry.space_group_name_H-M   'P 1'
#
loop_
_entity.id
_entity.type
_entity.pdbx_description
1 polymer ?
#
loop_
_entity_poly.entity_id
_entity_poly.type
_entity_poly.pdbx_seq_one_letter_code
_entity_poly.pdbx_strand_id
1 'polypeptide(L)' 'MSNDTNTNIDMSPKKKSYLMESKDEARRLDIKTDPQELRQQAKWCGIRPGLRVLDVGCGPGRTTSILHSMLQP' A
#
# COMPACT_ATOMS: atom_id res chain seq x y z
N MET A 1 54.55 -17.63 -2.06
CA MET A 1 54.21 -16.29 -2.57
C MET A 1 52.73 -16.07 -2.38
N SER A 2 52.40 -15.03 -1.62
CA SER A 2 51.08 -14.50 -1.31
C SER A 2 50.34 -14.07 -2.57
N ASN A 3 49.00 -14.06 -2.52
CA ASN A 3 48.16 -12.99 -3.08
C ASN A 3 46.71 -13.19 -2.61
N ASP A 4 46.48 -12.88 -1.33
CA ASP A 4 45.13 -12.68 -0.80
C ASP A 4 44.61 -11.33 -1.34
N THR A 5 43.76 -11.38 -2.36
CA THR A 5 43.06 -10.20 -2.87
C THR A 5 42.04 -9.74 -1.82
N ASN A 6 42.43 -8.71 -1.08
CA ASN A 6 41.61 -7.97 -0.13
C ASN A 6 40.33 -7.46 -0.80
N THR A 7 39.24 -8.21 -0.65
CA THR A 7 37.90 -7.75 -1.02
C THR A 7 37.37 -6.98 0.17
N ASN A 8 37.53 -5.66 0.16
CA ASN A 8 36.93 -4.77 1.14
C ASN A 8 35.40 -4.80 0.94
N ILE A 9 34.74 -5.77 1.55
CA ILE A 9 33.28 -5.80 1.66
C ILE A 9 32.92 -4.73 2.70
N ASP A 10 32.37 -3.62 2.22
CA ASP A 10 31.79 -2.60 3.08
C ASP A 10 30.66 -3.24 3.91
N MET A 11 30.97 -3.47 5.18
CA MET A 11 30.08 -4.01 6.21
C MET A 11 29.23 -2.92 6.86
N SER A 12 29.19 -1.71 6.31
CA SER A 12 28.30 -0.68 6.82
C SER A 12 26.85 -1.18 6.73
N PRO A 13 26.08 -1.13 7.84
CA PRO A 13 24.69 -1.56 7.80
C PRO A 13 23.96 -0.68 6.80
N LYS A 14 23.62 -1.22 5.63
CA LYS A 14 22.73 -0.55 4.69
C LYS A 14 21.48 -0.19 5.45
N LYS A 15 21.28 1.12 5.65
CA LYS A 15 20.09 1.68 6.30
C LYS A 15 18.89 1.25 5.46
N LYS A 16 18.29 0.11 5.81
CA LYS A 16 17.05 -0.34 5.18
C LYS A 16 16.01 0.68 5.61
N SER A 17 15.70 1.63 4.72
CA SER A 17 14.47 2.40 4.82
C SER A 17 13.34 1.39 5.00
N TYR A 18 12.49 1.62 5.99
CA TYR A 18 11.38 0.74 6.34
C TYR A 18 10.62 0.28 5.08
N LEU A 19 10.55 -1.03 4.87
CA LEU A 19 10.09 -1.63 3.61
C LEU A 19 8.59 -1.43 3.36
N MET A 20 7.80 -1.22 4.42
CA MET A 20 6.35 -1.12 4.31
C MET A 20 5.88 0.23 3.75
N GLU A 21 6.74 1.24 3.71
CA GLU A 21 6.44 2.57 3.14
C GLU A 21 7.24 2.84 1.86
N SER A 22 7.26 1.87 0.94
CA SER A 22 7.82 2.07 -0.39
C SER A 22 6.84 2.84 -1.27
N LYS A 23 7.29 3.96 -1.85
CA LYS A 23 6.51 4.72 -2.86
C LYS A 23 6.16 3.86 -4.08
N ASP A 24 7.06 2.95 -4.47
CA ASP A 24 6.82 2.04 -5.58
C ASP A 24 5.71 1.04 -5.25
N GLU A 25 5.68 0.57 -3.99
CA GLU A 25 4.63 -0.33 -3.52
C GLU A 25 3.27 0.38 -3.41
N ALA A 26 3.24 1.60 -2.87
CA ALA A 26 2.03 2.43 -2.86
C ALA A 26 1.48 2.63 -4.27
N ARG A 27 2.35 2.96 -5.24
CA ARG A 27 1.98 3.10 -6.66
C ARG A 27 1.47 1.79 -7.25
N ARG A 28 2.10 0.66 -6.93
CA ARG A 28 1.66 -0.66 -7.42
C ARG A 28 0.27 -1.01 -6.90
N LEU A 29 0.00 -0.73 -5.62
CA LEU A 29 -1.31 -0.93 -5.00
C LEU A 29 -2.37 -0.02 -5.62
N ASP A 30 -2.06 1.27 -5.83
CA ASP A 30 -2.96 2.22 -6.50
C ASP A 30 -3.35 1.77 -7.91
N ILE A 31 -2.39 1.28 -8.70
CA ILE A 31 -2.63 0.78 -10.07
C ILE A 31 -3.49 -0.49 -10.05
N LYS A 32 -3.37 -1.33 -9.02
CA LYS A 32 -4.16 -2.56 -8.89
C LYS A 32 -5.62 -2.29 -8.51
N THR A 33 -5.92 -1.14 -7.91
CA THR A 33 -7.27 -0.79 -7.48
C THR A 33 -8.08 -0.22 -8.65
N ASP A 34 -9.05 -1.00 -9.16
CA ASP A 34 -10.10 -0.49 -10.04
C ASP A 34 -11.20 0.20 -9.21
N PRO A 35 -11.42 1.52 -9.36
CA PRO A 35 -12.42 2.23 -8.58
C PRO A 35 -13.88 1.86 -8.90
N GLN A 36 -14.19 1.45 -10.14
CA GLN A 36 -15.55 1.11 -10.54
C GLN A 36 -15.96 -0.26 -10.01
N GLU A 37 -15.09 -1.25 -10.16
CA GLU A 37 -15.31 -2.58 -9.58
C GLU A 37 -15.46 -2.50 -8.07
N LEU A 38 -14.61 -1.69 -7.41
CA LEU A 38 -14.72 -1.46 -5.97
C LEU A 38 -16.08 -0.86 -5.58
N ARG A 39 -16.58 0.13 -6.31
CA ARG A 39 -17.91 0.71 -6.07
C ARG A 39 -19.03 -0.31 -6.25
N GLN A 40 -18.93 -1.16 -7.25
CA GLN A 40 -19.93 -2.19 -7.52
C GLN A 40 -19.96 -3.25 -6.41
N GLN A 41 -18.79 -3.71 -5.97
CA GLN A 41 -18.65 -4.65 -4.86
C GLN A 41 -19.11 -4.05 -3.53
N ALA A 42 -18.78 -2.79 -3.26
CA ALA A 42 -19.24 -2.07 -2.08
C ALA A 42 -20.78 -2.02 -2.02
N LYS A 43 -21.46 -1.79 -3.15
CA LYS A 43 -22.92 -1.84 -3.21
C LYS A 43 -23.49 -3.22 -2.89
N TRP A 44 -22.83 -4.30 -3.32
CA TRP A 44 -23.24 -5.67 -2.95
C TRP A 44 -23.19 -5.90 -1.43
N CYS A 45 -22.24 -5.27 -0.76
CA CYS A 45 -22.11 -5.30 0.71
C CYS A 45 -23.06 -4.33 1.43
N GLY A 46 -23.94 -3.63 0.72
CA GLY A 46 -24.89 -2.68 1.30
C GLY A 46 -24.28 -1.33 1.71
N ILE A 47 -23.08 -1.00 1.20
CA ILE A 47 -22.46 0.32 1.43
C ILE A 47 -23.35 1.43 0.86
N ARG A 48 -23.64 2.42 1.71
CA ARG A 48 -24.49 3.58 1.42
C ARG A 48 -24.10 4.77 2.30
N PRO A 49 -24.49 6.00 1.91
CA PRO A 49 -24.34 7.20 2.72
C PRO A 49 -24.75 7.01 4.19
N GLY A 50 -23.98 7.62 5.10
CA GLY A 50 -24.24 7.61 6.54
C GLY A 50 -23.81 6.34 7.29
N LEU A 51 -23.29 5.30 6.61
CA LEU A 51 -22.69 4.16 7.29
C LEU A 51 -21.29 4.48 7.85
N ARG A 52 -20.90 3.77 8.91
CA ARG A 52 -19.54 3.79 9.44
C ARG A 52 -18.85 2.48 9.09
N VAL A 53 -17.66 2.57 8.50
CA VAL A 53 -16.91 1.43 7.97
C VAL A 53 -15.48 1.49 8.49
N LEU A 54 -14.93 0.32 8.83
CA LEU A 54 -13.51 0.13 9.12
C LEU A 54 -12.86 -0.59 7.92
N ASP A 55 -11.84 0.03 7.34
CA ASP A 55 -11.02 -0.55 6.27
C ASP A 55 -9.71 -1.08 6.86
N VAL A 56 -9.62 -2.40 7.07
CA VAL A 56 -8.46 -3.04 7.70
C VAL A 56 -7.43 -3.42 6.64
N GLY A 57 -6.16 -3.07 6.87
CA GLY A 57 -5.10 -3.32 5.88
C GLY A 57 -5.18 -2.38 4.68
N CYS A 58 -5.64 -1.15 4.91
CA CYS A 58 -5.91 -0.15 3.86
C CYS A 58 -4.68 0.29 3.04
N GLY A 59 -3.46 -0.07 3.46
CA GLY A 59 -2.23 0.29 2.77
C GLY A 59 -2.14 1.81 2.54
N PRO A 60 -1.94 2.28 1.29
CA PRO A 60 -1.87 3.71 0.99
C PRO A 60 -3.22 4.45 1.09
N GLY A 61 -4.33 3.74 1.38
CA GLY A 61 -5.63 4.35 1.63
C GLY A 61 -6.50 4.61 0.39
N ARG A 62 -6.15 4.06 -0.78
CA ARG A 62 -6.92 4.24 -2.02
C ARG A 62 -8.36 3.75 -1.91
N THR A 63 -8.53 2.53 -1.41
CA THR A 63 -9.85 1.95 -1.13
C THR A 63 -10.60 2.76 -0.08
N THR A 64 -9.94 3.10 1.03
CA THR A 64 -10.51 3.93 2.11
C THR A 64 -11.05 5.25 1.58
N SER A 65 -10.30 5.94 0.71
CA SER A 65 -10.72 7.22 0.12
C SER A 65 -11.96 7.07 -0.75
N ILE A 66 -12.06 5.99 -1.53
CA ILE A 66 -13.24 5.72 -2.37
C ILE A 66 -14.45 5.38 -1.48
N LEU A 67 -14.27 4.49 -0.51
CA LEU A 67 -15.33 4.16 0.46
C LEU A 67 -15.82 5.42 1.19
N HIS A 68 -14.91 6.26 1.69
CA HIS A 68 -15.26 7.51 2.35
C HIS A 68 -16.11 8.43 1.47
N SER A 69 -15.80 8.53 0.17
CA SER A 69 -16.61 9.32 -0.78
C SER A 69 -18.03 8.77 -0.96
N MET A 70 -18.23 7.45 -0.85
CA MET A 70 -19.54 6.81 -0.93
C MET A 70 -20.35 6.93 0.37
N LEU A 71 -19.66 7.14 1.49
CA LEU A 71 -20.23 7.16 2.84
C LEU A 71 -20.61 8.56 3.33
N GLN A 72 -20.23 9.63 2.60
CA GLN A 72 -20.55 11.01 2.98
C GLN A 72 -22.04 11.19 3.30
N PRO A 73 -22.40 12.05 4.27
CA PRO A 73 -23.80 12.32 4.64
C PRO A 73 -24.69 12.73 3.45
#